data_AF-A0A1I7V2T9-F1
#
_entry.id   AF-A0A1I7V2T9-F1
#
_cell.length_a   1.000
_cell.length_b   1.000
_cell.length_c   1.000
_cell.angle_alpha   90.00
_cell.angle_beta   90.00
_cell.angle_gamma   90.00
#
_symmetry.space_group_name_H-M   'P 1'
#
loop_
_entity.id
_entity.type
_entity.pdbx_description
1 polymer ?
#
loop_
_entity_poly.entity_id
_entity_poly.type
_entity_poly.pdbx_seq_one_letter_code
_entity_poly.pdbx_strand_id
1 'polypeptide(L)'
;MHLPILLLAVFISLPDGTFECATNGLCGYQPGCGAYQPQPQPSCGCARSYGCGSYGCYRLRARGAKSYQPKRGRSRVTVASSEEDREVLKQRMAMERVRRKERLTESEELDLVSPSVSRNRHSEEPINPDRAFYECCIDRKLPDACLSKCSFGAFTKSSLQAMYFKQDPCPLDAMKEMQFCAAQGRDHRACCARNGVTTTLAGPKCLSFCDQRLGHPQQLDMSYVPCFDRFESMKSCFWHDMTRYYRRV
;
A
#
# COMPACT_ATOMS: atom_id res chain seq x y z
N MET A 1 4.16 -48.30 -56.59
CA MET A 1 4.63 -46.93 -56.86
C MET A 1 3.42 -46.03 -56.94
N HIS A 2 3.35 -45.00 -56.08
CA HIS A 2 2.50 -43.77 -56.08
C HIS A 2 0.96 -43.98 -56.14
N LEU A 3 0.05 -43.35 -55.39
CA LEU A 3 -0.11 -42.21 -54.46
C LEU A 3 -1.62 -42.32 -53.99
N PRO A 4 -2.23 -41.50 -53.10
CA PRO A 4 -1.70 -40.58 -52.11
C PRO A 4 -2.30 -40.74 -50.69
N ILE A 5 -1.56 -40.17 -49.74
CA ILE A 5 -1.91 -39.87 -48.35
C ILE A 5 -2.89 -38.68 -48.33
N LEU A 6 -4.03 -38.82 -47.67
CA LEU A 6 -5.03 -37.76 -47.50
C LEU A 6 -4.76 -37.04 -46.17
N LEU A 7 -3.91 -36.01 -46.23
CA LEU A 7 -3.70 -35.02 -45.16
C LEU A 7 -4.80 -33.96 -45.24
N LEU A 8 -5.77 -34.01 -44.34
CA LEU A 8 -6.74 -32.94 -44.12
C LEU A 8 -6.05 -31.79 -43.35
N ALA A 9 -5.56 -30.79 -44.09
CA ALA A 9 -5.16 -29.50 -43.53
C ALA A 9 -6.41 -28.64 -43.30
N VAL A 10 -6.85 -28.54 -42.05
CA VAL A 10 -7.87 -27.56 -41.65
C VAL A 10 -7.17 -26.22 -41.41
N PHE A 11 -7.30 -25.30 -42.37
CA PHE A 11 -6.93 -23.90 -42.19
C PHE A 11 -7.97 -23.23 -41.27
N ILE A 12 -7.61 -22.97 -40.02
CA ILE A 12 -8.38 -22.10 -39.12
C ILE A 12 -7.87 -20.68 -39.34
N SER A 13 -8.64 -19.89 -40.09
CA SER A 13 -8.50 -18.43 -40.14
C SER A 13 -8.94 -17.83 -38.81
N LEU A 14 -7.98 -17.28 -38.05
CA LEU A 14 -8.22 -16.43 -36.88
C LEU A 14 -8.62 -15.02 -37.36
N PRO A 15 -9.72 -14.41 -36.86
CA PRO A 15 -10.05 -13.03 -37.18
C PRO A 15 -9.08 -12.04 -36.52
N ASP A 16 -8.76 -10.97 -37.24
CA ASP A 16 -7.96 -9.84 -36.78
C ASP A 16 -8.52 -9.23 -35.48
N GLY A 17 -7.73 -9.32 -34.42
CA GLY A 17 -8.07 -8.74 -33.12
C GLY A 17 -7.93 -7.21 -33.15
N THR A 18 -9.04 -6.50 -33.10
CA THR A 18 -9.07 -5.08 -32.72
C THR A 18 -8.75 -4.97 -31.22
N PHE A 19 -7.50 -4.62 -30.90
CA PHE A 19 -7.06 -4.34 -29.53
C PHE A 19 -7.35 -2.87 -29.17
N GLU A 20 -8.52 -2.61 -28.59
CA GLU A 20 -8.75 -1.39 -27.80
C GLU A 20 -8.98 -1.79 -26.34
N CYS A 21 -7.99 -1.58 -25.47
CA CYS A 21 -8.17 -1.69 -24.02
C CYS A 21 -8.35 -0.26 -23.45
N ALA A 22 -9.56 0.05 -22.96
CA ALA A 22 -9.84 1.30 -22.22
C ALA A 22 -9.45 1.19 -20.72
N THR A 23 -9.24 2.35 -20.08
CA THR A 23 -8.40 2.61 -18.90
C THR A 23 -8.79 1.98 -17.53
N ASN A 24 -9.48 0.83 -17.47
CA ASN A 24 -9.91 0.22 -16.20
C ASN A 24 -9.40 -1.21 -15.95
N GLY A 25 -8.27 -1.60 -16.57
CA GLY A 25 -7.46 -2.71 -16.06
C GLY A 25 -7.71 -4.08 -16.68
N LEU A 26 -6.74 -4.46 -17.52
CA LEU A 26 -6.22 -5.81 -17.85
C LEU A 26 -6.99 -6.69 -18.85
N CYS A 27 -6.35 -6.84 -20.01
CA CYS A 27 -6.60 -7.81 -21.07
C CYS A 27 -5.58 -8.97 -20.92
N GLY A 28 -6.02 -10.24 -20.84
CA GLY A 28 -5.13 -11.41 -20.89
C GLY A 28 -5.73 -12.77 -20.48
N TYR A 29 -6.10 -13.59 -21.48
CA TYR A 29 -6.30 -15.05 -21.46
C TYR A 29 -7.58 -15.68 -20.85
N GLN A 30 -8.72 -14.98 -20.86
CA GLN A 30 -10.02 -15.64 -20.71
C GLN A 30 -11.07 -14.99 -21.62
N PRO A 31 -12.03 -15.76 -22.20
CA PRO A 31 -13.03 -15.25 -23.15
C PRO A 31 -14.12 -14.38 -22.50
N GLY A 32 -13.86 -13.83 -21.30
CA GLY A 32 -14.76 -12.92 -20.61
C GLY A 32 -14.00 -12.08 -19.60
N CYS A 33 -14.25 -10.77 -19.61
CA CYS A 33 -13.88 -9.90 -18.51
C CYS A 33 -14.75 -10.26 -17.31
N GLY A 34 -14.22 -11.04 -16.37
CA GLY A 34 -14.85 -11.18 -15.06
C GLY A 34 -14.86 -9.80 -14.40
N ALA A 35 -16.05 -9.26 -14.12
CA ALA A 35 -16.15 -8.06 -13.29
C ALA A 35 -15.47 -8.36 -11.95
N TYR A 36 -14.41 -7.63 -11.61
CA TYR A 36 -13.99 -7.53 -10.22
C TYR A 36 -15.20 -7.01 -9.47
N GLN A 37 -15.89 -7.87 -8.72
CA GLN A 37 -16.92 -7.41 -7.81
C GLN A 37 -16.19 -6.62 -6.73
N PRO A 38 -16.33 -5.28 -6.67
CA PRO A 38 -15.83 -4.54 -5.53
C PRO A 38 -16.49 -5.14 -4.30
N GLN A 39 -15.68 -5.45 -3.29
CA GLN A 39 -16.20 -5.93 -2.01
C GLN A 39 -17.28 -4.95 -1.52
N PRO A 40 -18.40 -5.45 -0.98
CA PRO A 40 -19.49 -4.59 -0.54
C PRO A 40 -18.96 -3.54 0.42
N GLN A 41 -19.13 -2.26 0.07
CA GLN A 41 -18.72 -1.17 0.95
C GLN A 41 -19.52 -1.29 2.27
N PRO A 42 -18.86 -1.16 3.43
CA PRO A 42 -19.56 -1.26 4.70
C PRO A 42 -20.62 -0.15 4.81
N SER A 43 -21.81 -0.49 5.34
CA SER A 43 -22.83 0.51 5.65
C SER A 43 -22.32 1.42 6.79
N CYS A 44 -21.94 2.64 6.45
CA CYS A 44 -21.24 3.52 7.39
C CYS A 44 -22.19 4.34 8.26
N GLY A 45 -22.42 3.88 9.51
CA GLY A 45 -22.98 4.67 10.62
C GLY A 45 -21.89 5.14 11.58
N CYS A 46 -20.93 5.94 11.10
CA CYS A 46 -19.76 6.34 11.90
C CYS A 46 -20.10 7.42 12.94
N ALA A 47 -19.49 7.33 14.12
CA ALA A 47 -19.60 8.35 15.16
C ALA A 47 -19.02 9.71 14.70
N ARG A 48 -19.39 10.79 15.41
CA ARG A 48 -18.74 12.10 15.21
C ARG A 48 -17.24 11.96 15.38
N SER A 49 -16.45 12.65 14.54
CA SER A 49 -14.98 12.55 14.40
C SER A 49 -14.44 11.32 13.65
N TYR A 50 -15.30 10.48 13.09
CA TYR A 50 -14.93 9.38 12.20
C TYR A 50 -15.41 9.61 10.76
N GLY A 51 -14.65 9.13 9.79
CA GLY A 51 -15.00 9.12 8.37
C GLY A 51 -15.25 7.69 7.88
N CYS A 52 -15.95 7.56 6.75
CA CYS A 52 -16.18 6.27 6.10
C CYS A 52 -15.08 5.98 5.07
N GLY A 53 -14.45 4.81 5.19
CA GLY A 53 -13.41 4.32 4.28
C GLY A 53 -13.66 2.89 3.83
N SER A 54 -12.73 2.32 3.07
CA SER A 54 -12.86 0.98 2.48
C SER A 54 -13.01 -0.14 3.50
N TYR A 55 -12.50 0.07 4.73
CA TYR A 55 -12.49 -0.93 5.81
C TYR A 55 -13.41 -0.56 6.97
N GLY A 56 -14.34 0.39 6.76
CA GLY A 56 -15.26 0.88 7.77
C GLY A 56 -14.90 2.27 8.28
N CYS A 57 -15.22 2.53 9.55
CA CYS A 57 -15.02 3.83 10.16
C CYS A 57 -13.56 4.05 10.58
N TYR A 58 -12.94 5.13 10.12
CA TYR A 58 -11.60 5.55 10.50
C TYR A 58 -11.62 6.91 11.19
N ARG A 59 -10.67 7.15 12.09
CA ARG A 59 -10.59 8.43 12.81
C ARG A 59 -10.19 9.55 11.85
N LEU A 60 -10.94 10.65 11.87
CA LEU A 60 -10.56 11.86 11.14
C LEU A 60 -9.36 12.50 11.82
N ARG A 61 -8.32 12.81 11.05
CA ARG A 61 -7.18 13.56 11.55
C ARG A 61 -7.64 14.99 11.87
N ALA A 62 -7.47 15.44 13.11
CA ALA A 62 -7.78 16.81 13.49
C ALA A 62 -6.92 17.78 12.67
N ARG A 63 -7.56 18.74 11.97
CA ARG A 63 -6.90 19.68 11.07
C ARG A 63 -5.84 20.57 11.75
N GLY A 64 -5.80 20.61 13.09
CA GLY A 64 -4.85 21.42 13.88
C GLY A 64 -3.65 20.67 14.49
N ALA A 65 -3.51 19.36 14.32
CA ALA A 65 -2.43 18.60 14.96
C ALA A 65 -1.04 18.82 14.31
N LYS A 66 -0.99 19.46 13.13
CA LYS A 66 0.26 19.81 12.42
C LYS A 66 0.63 21.29 12.51
N SER A 67 -0.26 22.17 13.00
CA SER A 67 -0.02 23.61 13.14
C SER A 67 0.57 24.00 14.50
N TYR A 68 0.71 23.07 15.45
CA TYR A 68 1.40 23.34 16.72
C TYR A 68 2.90 23.08 16.57
N GLN A 69 3.67 24.13 16.28
CA GLN A 69 5.12 24.13 16.43
C GLN A 69 5.50 24.75 17.79
N PRO A 70 6.11 24.00 18.73
CA PRO A 70 6.45 24.51 20.06
C PRO A 70 7.72 25.39 20.10
N LYS A 71 8.20 25.88 18.95
CA LYS A 71 9.32 26.82 18.92
C LYS A 71 8.83 28.22 19.30
N ARG A 72 9.06 28.55 20.58
CA ARG A 72 8.87 29.84 21.25
C ARG A 72 9.46 31.01 20.44
N GLY A 73 8.78 32.16 20.48
CA GLY A 73 9.44 33.45 20.25
C GLY A 73 8.52 34.55 19.75
N ARG A 74 8.03 35.37 20.67
CA ARG A 74 7.32 36.62 20.44
C ARG A 74 8.11 37.55 19.48
N SER A 75 7.69 37.71 18.23
CA SER A 75 7.87 38.94 17.43
C SER A 75 7.26 38.84 16.03
N ARG A 76 6.53 39.91 15.69
CA ARG A 76 6.14 40.40 14.35
C ARG A 76 5.48 39.42 13.37
N VAL A 77 4.42 39.92 12.76
CA VAL A 77 3.81 39.38 11.55
C VAL A 77 4.91 39.22 10.48
N THR A 78 5.40 38.00 10.31
CA THR A 78 6.26 37.59 9.21
C THR A 78 5.65 36.32 8.64
N VAL A 79 4.97 36.48 7.51
CA VAL A 79 4.61 35.53 6.45
C VAL A 79 4.97 34.05 6.73
N ALA A 80 4.35 33.44 7.74
CA ALA A 80 4.40 32.00 7.98
C ALA A 80 3.28 31.25 7.23
N SER A 81 2.41 31.96 6.50
CA SER A 81 1.37 31.33 5.67
C SER A 81 1.90 30.81 4.33
N SER A 82 3.07 31.25 3.87
CA SER A 82 3.53 30.94 2.50
C SER A 82 3.83 29.46 2.24
N GLU A 83 4.35 28.72 3.21
CA GLU A 83 4.67 27.30 3.03
C GLU A 83 3.43 26.40 3.15
N GLU A 84 2.53 26.71 4.08
CA GLU A 84 1.27 25.97 4.27
C GLU A 84 0.30 26.25 3.11
N ASP A 85 0.19 27.51 2.67
CA ASP A 85 -0.58 27.88 1.48
C ASP A 85 -0.02 27.23 0.21
N ARG A 86 1.32 27.10 0.11
CA ARG A 86 1.97 26.42 -1.00
C ARG A 86 1.69 24.91 -1.00
N GLU A 87 1.64 24.27 0.17
CA GLU A 87 1.34 22.84 0.29
C GLU A 87 -0.14 22.55 -0.04
N VAL A 88 -1.05 23.39 0.46
CA VAL A 88 -2.48 23.31 0.10
C VAL A 88 -2.68 23.54 -1.39
N LEU A 89 -1.96 24.50 -1.98
CA LEU A 89 -2.02 24.77 -3.42
C LEU A 89 -1.48 23.58 -4.23
N LYS A 90 -0.34 23.00 -3.85
CA LYS A 90 0.20 21.79 -4.48
C LYS A 90 -0.79 20.63 -4.44
N GLN A 91 -1.43 20.38 -3.30
CA GLN A 91 -2.44 19.33 -3.17
C GLN A 91 -3.64 19.58 -4.09
N ARG A 92 -4.11 20.83 -4.19
CA ARG A 92 -5.19 21.19 -5.13
C ARG A 92 -4.77 20.95 -6.58
N MET A 93 -3.54 21.35 -6.96
CA MET A 93 -3.02 21.10 -8.30
C MET A 93 -2.90 19.60 -8.60
N ALA A 94 -2.40 18.80 -7.65
CA ALA A 94 -2.31 17.34 -7.80
C ALA A 94 -3.70 16.70 -7.99
N MET A 95 -4.71 17.13 -7.22
CA MET A 95 -6.09 16.67 -7.37
C MET A 95 -6.69 17.06 -8.73
N GLU A 96 -6.35 18.24 -9.26
CA GLU A 96 -6.76 18.62 -10.62
C GLU A 96 -6.11 17.74 -11.68
N ARG A 97 -4.83 17.39 -11.53
CA ARG A 97 -4.14 16.44 -12.43
C ARG A 97 -4.78 15.06 -12.39
N VAL A 98 -5.13 14.57 -11.19
CA VAL A 98 -5.90 13.32 -11.00
C VAL A 98 -7.22 13.40 -11.74
N ARG A 99 -7.97 14.50 -11.59
CA ARG A 99 -9.25 14.73 -12.28
C ARG A 99 -9.07 14.76 -13.81
N ARG A 100 -7.97 15.33 -14.30
CA ARG A 100 -7.59 15.34 -15.73
C ARG A 100 -6.99 14.02 -16.22
N LYS A 101 -6.85 13.00 -15.36
CA LYS A 101 -6.20 11.71 -15.65
C LYS A 101 -4.77 11.87 -16.21
N GLU A 102 -4.06 12.91 -15.78
CA GLU A 102 -2.65 13.09 -16.13
C GLU A 102 -1.78 12.04 -15.41
N ARG A 103 -0.66 11.63 -16.03
CA ARG A 103 0.30 10.71 -15.41
C ARG A 103 1.00 11.44 -14.26
N LEU A 104 0.76 10.99 -13.04
CA LEU A 104 1.47 11.46 -11.85
C LEU A 104 2.86 10.82 -11.76
N THR A 105 3.80 11.54 -11.15
CA THR A 105 5.08 10.98 -10.73
C THR A 105 4.92 10.08 -9.51
N GLU A 106 5.85 9.15 -9.28
CA GLU A 106 5.83 8.26 -8.09
C GLU A 106 5.78 9.07 -6.77
N SER A 107 6.47 10.22 -6.72
CA SER A 107 6.45 11.12 -5.57
C SER A 107 5.08 11.76 -5.35
N GLU A 108 4.43 12.26 -6.41
CA GLU A 108 3.09 12.84 -6.30
C GLU A 108 2.05 11.79 -5.91
N GLU A 109 2.16 10.57 -6.46
CA GLU A 109 1.29 9.46 -6.09
C GLU A 109 1.47 9.10 -4.60
N LEU A 110 2.72 9.06 -4.13
CA LEU A 110 3.04 8.78 -2.74
C LEU A 110 2.56 9.87 -1.78
N ASP A 111 2.68 11.15 -2.16
CA ASP A 111 2.13 12.27 -1.39
C ASP A 111 0.62 12.17 -1.22
N LEU A 112 -0.10 11.75 -2.26
CA LEU A 112 -1.55 11.59 -2.23
C LEU A 112 -1.98 10.39 -1.36
N VAL A 113 -1.24 9.29 -1.43
CA VAL A 113 -1.57 8.04 -0.76
C VAL A 113 -1.13 8.03 0.71
N SER A 114 0.06 8.56 1.02
CA SER A 114 0.59 8.68 2.38
C SER A 114 1.60 9.84 2.50
N PRO A 115 1.13 11.04 2.89
CA PRO A 115 2.01 12.17 3.17
C PRO A 115 3.08 11.86 4.23
N SER A 116 2.77 11.04 5.24
CA SER A 116 3.74 10.67 6.27
C SER A 116 4.93 9.90 5.68
N VAL A 117 4.69 8.95 4.78
CA VAL A 117 5.76 8.17 4.15
C VAL A 117 6.61 9.07 3.26
N SER A 118 6.00 9.96 2.49
CA SER A 118 6.73 10.92 1.67
C SER A 118 7.67 11.81 2.51
N ARG A 119 7.15 12.44 3.58
CA ARG A 119 7.99 13.23 4.51
C ARG A 119 9.13 12.40 5.10
N ASN A 120 8.85 11.18 5.52
CA ASN A 120 9.86 10.30 6.12
C ASN A 120 10.98 9.95 5.13
N ARG A 121 10.69 9.87 3.82
CA ARG A 121 11.72 9.66 2.79
C ARG A 121 12.66 10.86 2.65
N HIS A 122 12.18 12.06 2.92
CA HIS A 122 12.94 13.31 2.78
C HIS A 122 13.52 13.83 4.11
N SER A 123 13.12 13.26 5.25
CA SER A 123 13.60 13.66 6.56
C SER A 123 15.04 13.17 6.79
N GLU A 124 15.90 14.04 7.32
CA GLU A 124 17.22 13.67 7.84
C GLU A 124 17.18 13.35 9.34
N GLU A 125 16.09 13.71 10.04
CA GLU A 125 15.94 13.48 11.47
C GLU A 125 15.67 12.01 11.83
N PRO A 126 16.10 11.58 13.04
CA PRO A 126 15.65 10.35 13.68
C PRO A 126 14.13 10.15 13.75
N ILE A 127 13.58 9.30 12.88
CA ILE A 127 12.18 8.85 12.90
C ILE A 127 12.05 7.58 13.74
N ASN A 128 11.17 7.63 14.73
CA ASN A 128 10.75 6.43 15.46
C ASN A 128 9.94 5.51 14.51
N PRO A 129 10.33 4.24 14.29
CA PRO A 129 9.69 3.38 13.28
C PRO A 129 8.23 3.04 13.62
N ASP A 130 7.88 2.86 14.90
CA ASP A 130 6.50 2.61 15.31
C ASP A 130 5.62 3.82 15.04
N ARG A 131 6.13 5.02 15.32
CA ARG A 131 5.43 6.27 14.99
C ARG A 131 5.26 6.44 13.48
N ALA A 132 6.30 6.16 12.69
CA ALA A 132 6.25 6.22 11.23
C ALA A 132 5.20 5.26 10.66
N PHE A 133 5.17 4.03 11.17
CA PHE A 133 4.19 3.02 10.81
C PHE A 133 2.76 3.48 11.17
N TYR A 134 2.54 3.89 12.42
CA TYR A 134 1.24 4.35 12.90
C TYR A 134 0.71 5.56 12.12
N GLU A 135 1.55 6.58 11.87
CA GLU A 135 1.14 7.77 11.12
C GLU A 135 0.73 7.43 9.68
N CYS A 136 1.40 6.46 9.04
CA CYS A 136 1.01 5.97 7.73
C CYS A 136 -0.34 5.25 7.76
N CYS A 137 -0.62 4.42 8.77
CA CYS A 137 -1.92 3.76 8.89
C CYS A 137 -3.08 4.76 9.02
N ILE A 138 -2.85 5.88 9.70
CA ILE A 138 -3.81 7.00 9.78
C ILE A 138 -4.01 7.63 8.39
N ASP A 139 -2.93 7.93 7.67
CA ASP A 139 -3.01 8.50 6.32
C ASP A 139 -3.76 7.58 5.35
N ARG A 140 -3.58 6.26 5.51
CA ARG A 140 -4.29 5.21 4.77
C ARG A 140 -5.70 4.90 5.28
N LYS A 141 -6.20 5.67 6.25
CA LYS A 141 -7.59 5.61 6.73
C LYS A 141 -7.98 4.24 7.27
N LEU A 142 -7.08 3.59 8.00
CA LEU A 142 -7.38 2.32 8.66
C LEU A 142 -8.25 2.53 9.91
N PRO A 143 -9.16 1.59 10.22
CA PRO A 143 -10.01 1.66 11.41
C PRO A 143 -9.21 1.42 12.68
N ASP A 144 -9.72 1.89 13.82
CA ASP A 144 -9.01 1.84 15.12
C ASP A 144 -8.58 0.41 15.51
N ALA A 145 -9.37 -0.61 15.15
CA ALA A 145 -9.02 -2.02 15.28
C ALA A 145 -7.67 -2.35 14.62
N CYS A 146 -7.43 -1.87 13.41
CA CYS A 146 -6.16 -2.04 12.70
C CYS A 146 -5.06 -1.12 13.25
N LEU A 147 -5.40 0.10 13.68
CA LEU A 147 -4.43 1.04 14.26
C LEU A 147 -3.74 0.47 15.51
N SER A 148 -4.45 -0.33 16.32
CA SER A 148 -3.88 -1.04 17.47
C SER A 148 -2.73 -1.99 17.10
N LYS A 149 -2.62 -2.35 15.83
CA LYS A 149 -1.61 -3.25 15.27
C LYS A 149 -0.53 -2.53 14.46
N CYS A 150 -0.65 -1.21 14.27
CA CYS A 150 0.29 -0.43 13.47
C CYS A 150 1.55 -0.05 14.26
N SER A 151 2.20 -1.07 14.83
CA SER A 151 3.52 -1.00 15.46
C SER A 151 4.24 -2.31 15.19
N PHE A 152 5.57 -2.31 15.22
CA PHE A 152 6.37 -3.51 14.99
C PHE A 152 6.23 -4.55 16.10
N GLY A 153 5.81 -4.15 17.30
CA GLY A 153 5.50 -5.05 18.41
C GLY A 153 4.13 -5.72 18.30
N ALA A 154 3.12 -5.04 17.72
CA ALA A 154 1.76 -5.58 17.60
C ALA A 154 1.47 -6.20 16.23
N PHE A 155 2.19 -5.80 15.20
CA PHE A 155 2.10 -6.37 13.86
C PHE A 155 2.89 -7.68 13.81
N THR A 156 2.27 -8.78 14.23
CA THR A 156 2.92 -10.09 14.39
C THR A 156 2.20 -11.16 13.60
N LYS A 157 2.84 -12.33 13.44
CA LYS A 157 2.21 -13.52 12.83
C LYS A 157 0.89 -13.88 13.52
N SER A 158 0.83 -13.84 14.85
CA SER A 158 -0.38 -14.17 15.60
C SER A 158 -1.52 -13.18 15.33
N SER A 159 -1.22 -11.88 15.27
CA SER A 159 -2.19 -10.85 14.89
C SER A 159 -2.74 -11.09 13.48
N LEU A 160 -1.88 -11.46 12.52
CA LEU A 160 -2.32 -11.81 11.16
C LEU A 160 -3.17 -13.07 11.11
N GLN A 161 -2.83 -14.10 11.89
CA GLN A 161 -3.64 -15.32 12.00
C GLN A 161 -5.03 -15.01 12.56
N ALA A 162 -5.12 -14.17 13.59
CA ALA A 162 -6.41 -13.73 14.14
C ALA A 162 -7.25 -12.97 13.11
N MET A 163 -6.63 -12.08 12.33
CA MET A 163 -7.29 -11.37 11.21
C MET A 163 -7.77 -12.33 10.13
N TYR A 164 -6.95 -13.32 9.77
CA TYR A 164 -7.27 -14.33 8.76
C TYR A 164 -8.46 -15.21 9.16
N PHE A 165 -8.48 -15.68 10.41
CA PHE A 165 -9.60 -16.46 10.96
C PHE A 165 -10.80 -15.60 11.36
N LYS A 166 -10.79 -14.29 11.06
CA LYS A 166 -11.84 -13.32 11.42
C LYS A 166 -12.14 -13.29 12.93
N GLN A 167 -11.16 -13.66 13.74
CA GLN A 167 -11.19 -13.54 15.20
C GLN A 167 -10.79 -12.12 15.64
N ASP A 168 -10.23 -11.36 14.71
CA ASP A 168 -9.86 -9.96 14.91
C ASP A 168 -10.84 -9.01 14.22
N PRO A 169 -11.21 -7.87 14.85
CA PRO A 169 -12.05 -6.85 14.23
C PRO A 169 -11.37 -6.11 13.07
N CYS A 170 -10.04 -6.17 12.94
CA CYS A 170 -9.32 -5.66 11.77
C CYS A 170 -9.43 -6.68 10.62
N PRO A 171 -10.01 -6.32 9.45
CA PRO A 171 -10.13 -7.25 8.34
C PRO A 171 -8.77 -7.57 7.73
N LEU A 172 -8.58 -8.81 7.26
CA LEU A 172 -7.35 -9.23 6.59
C LEU A 172 -7.00 -8.36 5.38
N ASP A 173 -7.99 -7.85 4.65
CA ASP A 173 -7.76 -6.99 3.48
C ASP A 173 -7.07 -5.65 3.81
N ALA A 174 -7.09 -5.21 5.08
CA ALA A 174 -6.35 -4.04 5.55
C ALA A 174 -4.85 -4.34 5.74
N MET A 175 -4.46 -5.61 5.77
CA MET A 175 -3.07 -6.04 5.92
C MET A 175 -2.15 -5.45 4.85
N LYS A 176 -2.61 -5.37 3.59
CA LYS A 176 -1.80 -4.79 2.50
C LYS A 176 -1.38 -3.35 2.79
N GLU A 177 -2.27 -2.59 3.44
CA GLU A 177 -2.03 -1.21 3.83
C GLU A 177 -1.08 -1.13 5.01
N MET A 178 -1.21 -2.05 5.96
CA MET A 178 -0.32 -2.16 7.09
C MET A 178 1.10 -2.56 6.65
N GLN A 179 1.24 -3.51 5.72
CA GLN A 179 2.54 -3.90 5.18
C GLN A 179 3.19 -2.77 4.39
N PHE A 180 2.41 -2.06 3.55
CA PHE A 180 2.89 -0.87 2.85
C PHE A 180 3.46 0.16 3.84
N CYS A 181 2.74 0.40 4.93
CA CYS A 181 3.14 1.35 5.96
C CYS A 181 4.36 0.88 6.77
N ALA A 182 4.43 -0.39 7.15
CA ALA A 182 5.59 -0.95 7.84
C ALA A 182 6.85 -0.83 6.97
N ALA A 183 6.74 -1.08 5.66
CA ALA A 183 7.85 -1.00 4.71
C ALA A 183 8.11 0.40 4.12
N GLN A 184 7.38 1.44 4.55
CA GLN A 184 7.51 2.81 4.05
C GLN A 184 7.47 2.91 2.50
N GLY A 185 6.69 2.04 1.87
CA GLY A 185 6.52 1.98 0.43
C GLY A 185 7.76 1.53 -0.39
N ARG A 186 8.75 0.87 0.23
CA ARG A 186 10.04 0.52 -0.40
C ARG A 186 10.15 -0.96 -0.78
N ASP A 187 11.10 -1.27 -1.66
CA ASP A 187 11.45 -2.64 -2.05
C ASP A 187 12.52 -3.22 -1.10
N HIS A 188 12.15 -4.28 -0.38
CA HIS A 188 13.01 -5.00 0.56
C HIS A 188 13.37 -6.41 0.10
N ARG A 189 13.08 -6.79 -1.16
CA ARG A 189 13.28 -8.15 -1.66
C ARG A 189 14.69 -8.67 -1.43
N ALA A 190 15.71 -7.83 -1.62
CA ALA A 190 17.10 -8.20 -1.36
C ALA A 190 17.37 -8.57 0.11
N CYS A 191 16.79 -7.83 1.06
CA CYS A 191 16.89 -8.17 2.47
C CYS A 191 16.12 -9.45 2.79
N CYS A 192 14.89 -9.56 2.31
CA CYS A 192 14.04 -10.72 2.54
C CYS A 192 14.64 -12.02 2.00
N ALA A 193 15.20 -12.00 0.79
CA ALA A 193 15.85 -13.15 0.19
C ALA A 193 17.02 -13.64 1.07
N ARG A 194 17.88 -12.72 1.54
CA ARG A 194 18.99 -13.05 2.45
C ARG A 194 18.52 -13.56 3.82
N ASN A 195 17.35 -13.14 4.28
CA ASN A 195 16.77 -13.57 5.56
C ASN A 195 15.84 -14.79 5.42
N GLY A 196 15.92 -15.52 4.31
CA GLY A 196 15.26 -16.81 4.16
C GLY A 196 13.74 -16.73 3.97
N VAL A 197 13.20 -15.59 3.53
CA VAL A 197 11.76 -15.47 3.20
C VAL A 197 11.36 -16.41 2.06
N THR A 198 12.31 -16.77 1.19
CA THR A 198 12.10 -17.71 0.09
C THR A 198 12.16 -19.18 0.49
N THR A 199 12.45 -19.51 1.75
CA THR A 199 12.57 -20.91 2.21
C THR A 199 11.24 -21.52 2.66
N THR A 200 10.13 -20.82 2.48
CA THR A 200 8.79 -21.32 2.80
C THR A 200 8.31 -22.26 1.69
N LEU A 201 7.20 -22.96 1.93
CA LEU A 201 6.57 -23.80 0.90
C LEU A 201 6.14 -23.01 -0.35
N ALA A 202 5.82 -21.72 -0.19
CA ALA A 202 5.46 -20.82 -1.30
C ALA A 202 6.68 -20.25 -2.05
N GLY A 203 7.89 -20.50 -1.54
CA GLY A 203 9.15 -20.21 -2.21
C GLY A 203 9.34 -18.72 -2.54
N PRO A 204 9.78 -18.37 -3.77
CA PRO A 204 10.07 -16.99 -4.15
C PRO A 204 8.83 -16.10 -4.22
N LYS A 205 7.61 -16.66 -4.25
CA LYS A 205 6.36 -15.88 -4.23
C LYS A 205 6.29 -14.96 -3.01
N CYS A 206 6.86 -15.38 -1.88
CA CYS A 206 6.86 -14.58 -0.65
C CYS A 206 7.64 -13.27 -0.74
N LEU A 207 8.48 -13.09 -1.78
CA LEU A 207 9.16 -11.82 -2.02
C LEU A 207 8.19 -10.71 -2.45
N SER A 208 6.99 -11.04 -2.91
CA SER A 208 5.99 -10.02 -3.22
C SER A 208 5.53 -9.25 -1.97
N PHE A 209 5.55 -9.88 -0.80
CA PHE A 209 5.32 -9.20 0.50
C PHE A 209 6.44 -8.24 0.90
N CYS A 210 7.59 -8.34 0.26
CA CYS A 210 8.73 -7.49 0.55
C CYS A 210 8.85 -6.31 -0.43
N ASP A 211 8.22 -6.40 -1.60
CA ASP A 211 8.08 -5.26 -2.50
C ASP A 211 6.80 -4.52 -2.15
N GLN A 212 6.94 -3.38 -1.48
CA GLN A 212 5.81 -2.59 -0.99
C GLN A 212 5.67 -1.28 -1.75
N ARG A 213 6.20 -1.19 -2.97
CA ARG A 213 6.03 -0.03 -3.84
C ARG A 213 4.58 0.09 -4.32
N LEU A 214 4.16 1.32 -4.66
CA LEU A 214 2.84 1.58 -5.22
C LEU A 214 2.66 0.85 -6.56
N GLY A 215 1.43 0.50 -6.91
CA GLY A 215 1.09 -0.22 -8.14
C GLY A 215 1.30 -1.74 -8.10
N HIS A 216 1.73 -2.32 -6.98
CA HIS A 216 1.77 -3.78 -6.75
C HIS A 216 0.76 -4.24 -5.68
N PRO A 217 -0.56 -4.12 -5.91
CA PRO A 217 -1.56 -4.62 -4.97
C PRO A 217 -1.54 -6.15 -4.94
N GLN A 218 -1.02 -6.74 -3.86
CA GLN A 218 -1.01 -8.18 -3.67
C GLN A 218 -2.41 -8.68 -3.31
N GLN A 219 -2.94 -9.63 -4.08
CA GLN A 219 -4.10 -10.40 -3.66
C GLN A 219 -3.65 -11.45 -2.64
N LEU A 220 -4.27 -11.42 -1.47
CA LEU A 220 -4.02 -12.33 -0.36
C LEU A 220 -4.86 -13.60 -0.56
N ASP A 221 -4.45 -14.44 -1.51
CA ASP A 221 -5.05 -15.77 -1.67
C ASP A 221 -4.44 -16.79 -0.68
N MET A 222 -5.03 -17.98 -0.62
CA MET A 222 -4.59 -19.05 0.28
C MET A 222 -3.17 -19.56 -0.01
N SER A 223 -2.64 -19.35 -1.23
CA SER A 223 -1.31 -19.81 -1.62
C SER A 223 -0.19 -19.02 -0.93
N TYR A 224 -0.50 -17.86 -0.37
CA TYR A 224 0.43 -17.01 0.36
C TYR A 224 0.51 -17.30 1.87
N VAL A 225 -0.38 -18.14 2.42
CA VAL A 225 -0.37 -18.49 3.85
C VAL A 225 1.00 -19.00 4.34
N PRO A 226 1.74 -19.86 3.60
CA PRO A 226 3.08 -20.30 4.01
C PRO A 226 4.09 -19.16 4.16
N CYS A 227 3.88 -18.02 3.48
CA CYS A 227 4.76 -16.87 3.61
C CYS A 227 4.75 -16.29 5.04
N PHE A 228 3.65 -16.45 5.78
CA PHE A 228 3.54 -15.93 7.14
C PHE A 228 4.45 -16.65 8.14
N ASP A 229 5.00 -17.83 7.82
CA ASP A 229 6.01 -18.49 8.64
C ASP A 229 7.31 -17.70 8.75
N ARG A 230 7.60 -16.86 7.75
CA ARG A 230 8.75 -15.96 7.73
C ARG A 230 8.36 -14.49 7.94
N PHE A 231 7.17 -14.24 8.49
CA PHE A 231 6.66 -12.88 8.65
C PHE A 231 7.56 -12.00 9.55
N GLU A 232 8.08 -12.55 10.65
CA GLU A 232 9.02 -11.82 11.52
C GLU A 232 10.33 -11.46 10.79
N SER A 233 10.80 -12.33 9.88
CA SER A 233 11.97 -12.05 9.03
C SER A 233 11.69 -10.91 8.04
N MET A 234 10.50 -10.86 7.45
CA MET A 234 10.08 -9.75 6.59
C MET A 234 10.02 -8.43 7.39
N LYS A 235 9.33 -8.46 8.53
CA LYS A 235 9.17 -7.30 9.41
C LYS A 235 10.49 -6.76 9.93
N SER A 236 11.44 -7.64 10.26
CA SER A 236 12.80 -7.27 10.67
C SER A 236 13.51 -6.45 9.58
N CYS A 237 13.37 -6.83 8.30
CA CYS A 237 13.93 -6.06 7.20
C CYS A 237 13.36 -4.64 7.13
N PHE A 238 12.05 -4.48 7.34
CA PHE A 238 11.39 -3.16 7.31
C PHE A 238 11.87 -2.27 8.47
N TRP A 239 11.95 -2.82 9.68
CA TRP A 239 12.45 -2.12 10.86
C TRP A 239 13.91 -1.68 10.68
N HIS A 240 14.75 -2.57 10.16
CA HIS A 240 16.15 -2.30 9.96
C HIS A 240 16.41 -1.26 8.88
N ASP A 241 15.59 -1.18 7.82
CA ASP A 241 15.72 -0.12 6.81
C ASP A 241 15.52 1.26 7.43
N MET A 242 14.45 1.44 8.21
CA MET A 242 14.17 2.71 8.89
C MET A 242 15.24 3.07 9.92
N THR A 243 15.75 2.11 10.68
CA THR A 243 16.77 2.38 11.72
C THR A 243 18.18 2.55 11.17
N ARG A 244 18.54 1.89 10.07
CA ARG A 244 19.85 2.05 9.41
C ARG A 244 20.01 3.41 8.75
N TYR A 245 18.90 4.02 8.34
CA TYR A 245 18.93 5.40 7.88
C TYR A 245 19.58 6.33 8.91
N TYR A 246 19.37 6.11 10.22
CA TYR A 246 20.04 6.87 11.28
C TYR A 246 21.51 6.54 11.51
N ARG A 247 22.00 5.39 11.02
CA ARG A 247 23.41 5.03 11.16
C ARG A 247 24.29 5.57 10.05
N ARG A 248 23.72 6.16 8.99
CA ARG A 248 24.48 6.79 7.90
C ARG A 248 24.72 8.29 8.12
N VAL A 249 24.41 8.80 9.32
CA VAL A 249 24.78 10.15 9.78
C VAL A 249 25.97 10.04 10.71
#